data_AF-A0A2V7CQ96-F1
#
_entry.id   AF-A0A2V7CQ96-F1
#
_cell.length_a   1.000
_cell.length_b   1.000
_cell.length_c   1.000
_cell.angle_alpha   90.00
_cell.angle_beta   90.00
_cell.angle_gamma   90.00
#
_symmetry.space_group_name_H-M   'P 1'
#
loop_
_entity.id
_entity.type
_entity.pdbx_description
1 polymer ?
#
loop_
_entity_poly.entity_id
_entity_poly.type
_entity_poly.pdbx_seq_one_letter_code
_entity_poly.pdbx_strand_id
1 'polypeptide(L)'
;MVRWLGILIGTLRSTVRTHRELALENLALRQQLAVWKAHQPRPRLTALDRIFWVVVSMVWKGWRNSLHVVRPETVVGWHRRGFRRYWAWKSRHRRGRPGIETELRDLIRRMSRANPLWGAPRIHGELLKLGLTVSQASVSKYMLRLRRPPSQAWRAFLRNHTKDLIALDFFTVPTATFRVLFVLVVLSHDRRRLVHFNVTEHPTAEWTARQLLEACGLEESPRYLIRDRDKVYGERFSRQARMLDIREAVITPRSPWQNAYAERVIGSIRRECLDHVVVIGERHLRWILSEYVDYYNGTRTHLSLAKDAPEPRRVQPPSLGRVVRVPRAGGLHHEYLRRAA
;
A
#
# COMPACT_ATOMS: atom_id res chain seq x y z
N MET A 1 -9.19 39.67 46.87
CA MET A 1 -9.43 40.83 45.99
C MET A 1 -9.98 40.46 44.60
N VAL A 2 -9.39 39.52 43.86
CA VAL A 2 -9.78 39.20 42.46
C VAL A 2 -11.25 38.74 42.28
N ARG A 3 -11.82 37.97 43.22
CA ARG A 3 -13.26 37.55 43.17
C ARG A 3 -14.25 38.70 43.29
N TRP A 4 -13.95 39.69 44.13
CA TRP A 4 -14.83 40.84 44.35
C TRP A 4 -14.75 41.85 43.19
N LEU A 5 -13.56 42.03 42.60
CA LEU A 5 -13.38 42.78 41.35
C LEU A 5 -14.19 42.18 40.18
N GLY A 6 -14.23 40.85 40.06
CA GLY A 6 -15.02 40.18 39.03
C GLY A 6 -16.53 40.42 39.16
N ILE A 7 -17.06 40.46 40.39
CA ILE A 7 -18.47 40.76 40.66
C ILE A 7 -18.76 42.23 40.33
N LEU A 8 -17.87 43.15 40.72
CA LEU A 8 -18.03 44.59 40.50
C LEU A 8 -17.99 44.97 39.02
N ILE A 9 -17.07 44.37 38.25
CA ILE A 9 -16.99 44.49 36.78
C ILE A 9 -18.21 43.84 36.11
N GLY A 10 -18.72 42.74 36.65
CA GLY A 10 -19.96 42.10 36.19
C GLY A 10 -21.18 42.99 36.35
N THR A 11 -21.33 43.64 37.52
CA THR A 11 -22.41 44.62 37.77
C THR A 11 -22.27 45.86 36.91
N LEU A 12 -21.05 46.37 36.67
CA LEU A 12 -20.81 47.50 35.76
C LEU A 12 -21.08 47.15 34.29
N ARG A 13 -20.82 45.91 33.85
CA ARG A 13 -21.19 45.46 32.49
C ARG A 13 -22.70 45.24 32.33
N SER A 14 -23.40 44.96 33.42
CA SER A 14 -24.84 44.72 33.40
C SER A 14 -25.66 45.99 33.09
N THR A 15 -25.13 47.19 33.41
CA THR A 15 -25.81 48.47 33.13
C THR A 15 -25.83 48.85 31.65
N VAL A 16 -24.96 48.23 30.83
CA VAL A 16 -24.85 48.48 29.37
C VAL A 16 -25.61 47.42 28.56
N ARG A 17 -26.08 46.34 29.19
CA ARG A 17 -26.79 45.24 28.52
C ARG A 17 -28.28 45.51 28.38
N THR A 18 -28.88 44.97 27.31
CA THR A 18 -30.32 45.08 27.09
C THR A 18 -31.09 44.27 28.15
N HIS A 19 -32.29 44.73 28.54
CA HIS A 19 -33.10 44.08 29.59
C HIS A 19 -33.35 42.57 29.31
N ARG A 20 -33.45 42.20 28.02
CA ARG A 20 -33.60 40.81 27.57
C ARG A 20 -32.36 39.96 27.85
N GLU A 21 -31.16 40.50 27.66
CA GLU A 21 -29.91 39.77 27.91
C GLU A 21 -29.69 39.53 29.40
N LEU A 22 -30.04 40.51 30.25
CA LEU A 22 -29.96 40.36 31.71
C LEU A 22 -30.96 39.32 32.22
N ALA A 23 -32.18 39.28 31.68
CA ALA A 23 -33.18 38.28 32.03
C ALA A 23 -32.71 36.86 31.67
N LEU A 24 -32.12 36.68 30.49
CA LEU A 24 -31.57 35.39 30.04
C LEU A 24 -30.36 34.95 30.85
N GLU A 25 -29.48 35.89 31.22
CA GLU A 25 -28.35 35.62 32.11
C GLU A 25 -28.81 35.21 33.50
N ASN A 26 -29.80 35.93 34.07
CA ASN A 26 -30.37 35.59 35.37
C ASN A 26 -31.05 34.22 35.34
N LEU A 27 -31.80 33.91 34.29
CA LEU A 27 -32.44 32.61 34.08
C LEU A 27 -31.40 31.48 34.01
N ALA A 28 -30.33 31.67 33.24
CA ALA A 28 -29.24 30.71 33.10
C ALA A 28 -28.53 30.45 34.44
N LEU A 29 -28.23 31.50 35.20
CA LEU A 29 -27.60 31.37 36.52
C LEU A 29 -28.53 30.72 37.55
N ARG A 30 -29.82 31.05 37.56
CA ARG A 30 -30.83 30.41 38.43
C ARG A 30 -30.94 28.91 38.15
N GLN A 31 -30.94 28.51 36.88
CA GLN A 31 -30.98 27.10 36.49
C GLN A 31 -29.72 26.36 36.99
N GLN A 32 -28.53 26.96 36.87
CA GLN A 32 -27.29 26.35 37.38
C GLN A 32 -27.30 26.22 38.90
N LEU A 33 -27.76 27.25 39.61
CA LEU A 33 -27.90 27.21 41.06
C LEU A 33 -28.90 26.14 41.51
N ALA A 34 -30.01 25.96 40.79
CA ALA A 34 -30.99 24.90 41.07
C ALA A 34 -30.37 23.50 40.90
N VAL A 35 -29.62 23.27 39.81
CA VAL A 35 -28.92 21.99 39.58
C VAL A 35 -27.86 21.73 40.65
N TRP A 36 -27.11 22.76 41.06
CA TRP A 36 -26.08 22.65 42.10
C TRP A 36 -26.65 22.36 43.48
N LYS A 37 -27.78 22.99 43.84
CA LYS A 37 -28.46 22.75 45.12
C LYS A 37 -29.10 21.37 45.19
N ALA A 38 -29.54 20.82 44.06
CA ALA A 38 -30.28 19.56 44.04
C ALA A 38 -29.41 18.29 44.15
N HIS A 39 -28.13 18.30 43.77
CA HIS A 39 -27.33 17.06 43.65
C HIS A 39 -25.85 17.19 44.06
N GLN A 40 -25.46 16.66 45.23
CA GLN A 40 -24.06 16.47 45.67
C GLN A 40 -23.68 14.97 45.69
N PRO A 41 -22.41 14.59 45.41
CA PRO A 41 -21.22 15.42 45.19
C PRO A 41 -20.87 15.73 43.72
N ARG A 42 -21.62 15.21 42.73
CA ARG A 42 -21.44 15.53 41.30
C ARG A 42 -22.81 15.71 40.60
N PRO A 43 -23.19 16.94 40.19
CA PRO A 43 -24.49 17.17 39.56
C PRO A 43 -24.54 16.50 38.18
N ARG A 44 -25.49 15.58 37.98
CA ARG A 44 -25.78 14.98 36.67
C ARG A 44 -26.90 15.78 36.00
N LEU A 45 -26.58 16.46 34.89
CA LEU A 45 -27.57 17.19 34.10
C LEU A 45 -28.60 16.23 33.48
N THR A 46 -29.87 16.48 33.74
CA THR A 46 -31.02 15.73 33.22
C THR A 46 -31.26 16.03 31.74
N ALA A 47 -32.16 15.28 31.09
CA ALA A 47 -32.52 15.54 29.69
C ALA A 47 -33.11 16.95 29.50
N LEU A 48 -33.91 17.43 30.46
CA LEU A 48 -34.51 18.77 30.43
C LEU A 48 -33.45 19.86 30.56
N ASP A 49 -32.47 19.68 31.44
CA ASP A 49 -31.35 20.63 31.57
C ASP A 49 -30.53 20.75 30.28
N ARG A 50 -30.32 19.61 29.59
CA ARG A 50 -29.61 19.60 28.29
C ARG A 50 -30.41 20.31 27.21
N ILE A 51 -31.73 20.13 27.17
CA ILE A 51 -32.61 20.83 26.22
C ILE A 51 -32.63 22.32 26.53
N PHE A 52 -32.75 22.71 27.79
CA PHE A 52 -32.67 24.10 28.24
C PHE A 52 -31.40 24.78 27.72
N TRP A 53 -30.23 24.19 27.93
CA TRP A 53 -28.97 24.76 27.45
C TRP A 53 -28.83 24.79 25.92
N VAL A 54 -29.38 23.80 25.22
CA VAL A 54 -29.43 23.83 23.75
C VAL A 54 -30.32 24.98 23.26
N VAL A 55 -31.49 25.20 23.86
CA VAL A 55 -32.39 26.32 23.52
C VAL A 55 -31.75 27.67 23.83
N VAL A 56 -31.18 27.83 25.03
CA VAL A 56 -30.47 29.05 25.42
C VAL A 56 -29.31 29.35 24.47
N SER A 57 -28.57 28.32 24.03
CA SER A 57 -27.45 28.49 23.08
C SER A 57 -27.87 28.92 21.68
N MET A 58 -29.14 28.72 21.30
CA MET A 58 -29.69 29.15 20.00
C MET A 58 -30.22 30.58 20.04
N VAL A 59 -30.75 31.03 21.18
CA VAL A 59 -31.44 32.32 21.30
C VAL A 59 -30.53 33.43 21.83
N TRP A 60 -29.52 33.10 22.63
CA TRP A 60 -28.65 34.09 23.28
C TRP A 60 -27.20 33.93 22.86
N LYS A 61 -26.56 34.97 22.31
CA LYS A 61 -25.14 34.92 21.88
C LYS A 61 -24.14 34.88 23.06
N GLY A 62 -24.53 35.40 24.23
CA GLY A 62 -23.67 35.50 25.42
C GLY A 62 -23.59 34.23 26.28
N TRP A 63 -24.33 33.17 25.95
CA TRP A 63 -24.51 31.97 26.77
C TRP A 63 -23.22 31.28 27.22
N ARG A 64 -22.15 31.37 26.43
CA ARG A 64 -20.86 30.74 26.75
C ARG A 64 -20.22 31.34 28.00
N ASN A 65 -20.40 32.64 28.22
CA ASN A 65 -19.76 33.37 29.31
C ASN A 65 -20.41 33.11 30.66
N SER A 66 -21.69 32.71 30.66
CA SER A 66 -22.46 32.44 31.88
C SER A 66 -22.58 30.96 32.20
N LEU A 67 -21.94 30.08 31.40
CA LEU A 67 -21.97 28.64 31.58
C LEU A 67 -20.78 28.16 32.43
N HIS A 68 -21.04 27.73 33.67
CA HIS A 68 -20.00 27.27 34.60
C HIS A 68 -20.06 25.78 34.92
N VAL A 69 -21.19 25.10 34.64
CA VAL A 69 -21.42 23.70 35.04
C VAL A 69 -20.80 22.69 34.06
N VAL A 70 -20.79 23.00 32.76
CA VAL A 70 -20.23 22.15 31.70
C VAL A 70 -19.47 22.97 30.69
N ARG A 71 -18.50 22.37 29.99
CA ARG A 71 -17.78 23.07 28.93
C ARG A 71 -18.72 23.39 27.75
N PRO A 72 -18.63 24.58 27.12
CA PRO A 72 -19.49 24.98 26.01
C PRO A 72 -19.55 23.97 24.85
N GLU A 73 -18.47 23.24 24.57
CA GLU A 73 -18.40 22.22 23.52
C GLU A 73 -19.39 21.07 23.77
N THR A 74 -19.72 20.81 25.04
CA THR A 74 -20.66 19.75 25.45
C THR A 74 -22.08 20.07 25.02
N VAL A 75 -22.48 21.34 25.15
CA VAL A 75 -23.81 21.85 24.74
C VAL A 75 -23.95 21.77 23.22
N VAL A 76 -22.92 22.19 22.48
CA VAL A 76 -22.86 22.02 21.02
C VAL A 76 -22.94 20.54 20.63
N GLY A 77 -22.31 19.65 21.41
CA GLY A 77 -22.40 18.21 21.24
C GLY A 77 -23.82 17.65 21.46
N TRP A 78 -24.60 18.18 22.41
CA TRP A 78 -26.01 17.81 22.57
C TRP A 78 -26.87 18.26 21.38
N HIS A 79 -26.69 19.50 20.92
CA HIS A 79 -27.38 20.01 19.73
C HIS A 79 -27.13 19.13 18.50
N ARG A 80 -25.86 18.81 18.20
CA ARG A 80 -25.50 17.92 17.08
C ARG A 80 -26.11 16.52 17.19
N ARG A 81 -26.17 15.95 18.40
CA ARG A 81 -26.82 14.64 18.63
C ARG A 81 -28.32 14.69 18.39
N GLY A 82 -29.00 15.73 18.85
CA GLY A 82 -30.42 15.95 18.58
C GLY A 82 -30.71 16.08 17.08
N PHE A 83 -29.90 16.88 16.39
CA PHE A 83 -30.01 17.07 14.95
C PHE A 83 -29.86 15.76 14.15
N ARG A 84 -28.89 14.91 14.50
CA ARG A 84 -28.75 13.58 13.89
C ARG A 84 -29.97 12.70 14.08
N ARG A 85 -30.59 12.71 15.27
CA ARG A 85 -31.80 11.92 15.54
C ARG A 85 -33.00 12.43 14.75
N TYR A 86 -33.18 13.74 14.66
CA TYR A 86 -34.22 14.37 13.84
C TYR A 86 -34.10 13.95 12.38
N TRP A 87 -32.89 14.04 11.80
CA TRP A 87 -32.67 13.63 10.42
C TRP A 87 -32.81 12.13 10.21
N ALA A 88 -32.33 11.30 11.15
CA ALA A 88 -32.51 9.85 11.09
C ALA A 88 -33.99 9.44 11.15
N TRP A 89 -34.83 10.19 11.86
CA TRP A 89 -36.28 10.00 11.85
C TRP A 89 -36.90 10.48 10.53
N LYS A 90 -36.53 11.68 10.06
CA LYS A 90 -37.05 12.26 8.82
C LYS A 90 -36.66 11.48 7.57
N SER A 91 -35.48 10.85 7.56
CA SER A 91 -34.96 10.04 6.45
C SER A 91 -35.41 8.57 6.49
N ARG A 92 -36.26 8.18 7.44
CA ARG A 92 -36.89 6.84 7.43
C ARG A 92 -37.68 6.70 6.15
N HIS A 93 -37.25 5.77 5.30
CA HIS A 93 -37.90 5.52 4.02
C HIS A 93 -39.32 4.99 4.27
N ARG A 94 -40.32 5.69 3.73
CA ARG A 94 -41.65 5.11 3.52
C ARG A 94 -41.51 4.04 2.44
N ARG A 95 -42.19 2.90 2.64
CA ARG A 95 -42.14 1.67 1.82
C ARG A 95 -41.82 1.93 0.34
N GLY A 96 -40.76 1.30 -0.17
CA GLY A 96 -40.32 1.44 -1.56
C GLY A 96 -41.27 0.77 -2.57
N ARG A 97 -40.98 0.99 -3.87
CA ARG A 97 -41.71 0.42 -5.03
C ARG A 97 -42.01 -1.08 -4.82
N PRO A 98 -43.26 -1.54 -5.11
CA PRO A 98 -43.60 -2.95 -5.03
C PRO A 98 -42.59 -3.80 -5.80
N GLY A 99 -42.06 -4.83 -5.15
CA GLY A 99 -41.16 -5.76 -5.82
C GLY A 99 -41.88 -6.48 -6.95
N ILE A 100 -41.13 -6.89 -7.97
CA ILE A 100 -41.61 -7.81 -9.02
C ILE A 100 -42.23 -9.05 -8.36
N GLU A 101 -43.30 -9.55 -8.98
CA GLU A 101 -44.02 -10.77 -8.62
C GLU A 101 -43.07 -11.93 -8.31
N THR A 102 -43.38 -12.66 -7.24
CA THR A 102 -42.52 -13.70 -6.69
C THR A 102 -42.24 -14.80 -7.71
N GLU A 103 -43.24 -15.16 -8.52
CA GLU A 103 -43.13 -16.20 -9.55
C GLU A 103 -42.07 -15.87 -10.61
N LEU A 104 -42.09 -14.63 -11.10
CA LEU A 104 -41.14 -14.14 -12.10
C LEU A 104 -39.70 -14.06 -11.53
N ARG A 105 -39.57 -13.69 -10.25
CA ARG A 105 -38.28 -13.72 -9.55
C ARG A 105 -37.73 -15.14 -9.45
N ASP A 106 -38.58 -16.09 -9.12
CA ASP A 106 -38.19 -17.50 -8.98
C ASP A 106 -37.90 -18.13 -10.34
N LEU A 107 -38.59 -17.73 -11.40
CA LEU A 107 -38.24 -18.08 -12.78
C LEU A 107 -36.84 -17.56 -13.16
N ILE A 108 -36.54 -16.28 -12.92
CA ILE A 108 -35.20 -15.71 -13.17
C ILE A 108 -34.12 -16.51 -12.43
N ARG A 109 -34.35 -16.83 -11.16
CA ARG A 109 -33.41 -17.61 -10.34
C ARG A 109 -33.24 -19.04 -10.84
N ARG A 110 -34.32 -19.72 -11.25
CA ARG A 110 -34.27 -21.06 -11.84
C ARG A 110 -33.49 -21.07 -13.14
N MET A 111 -33.78 -20.15 -14.07
CA MET A 111 -33.05 -20.01 -15.34
C MET A 111 -31.56 -19.72 -15.10
N SER A 112 -31.25 -18.84 -14.15
CA SER A 112 -29.87 -18.50 -13.77
C SER A 112 -29.13 -19.67 -13.10
N ARG A 113 -29.82 -20.53 -12.35
CA ARG A 113 -29.24 -21.72 -11.72
C ARG A 113 -28.97 -22.83 -12.72
N ALA A 114 -29.94 -23.08 -13.60
CA ALA A 114 -29.85 -24.11 -14.63
C ALA A 114 -28.82 -23.78 -15.72
N ASN A 115 -28.59 -22.48 -15.97
CA ASN A 115 -27.68 -22.01 -17.03
C ASN A 115 -26.59 -21.05 -16.49
N PRO A 116 -25.52 -21.56 -15.86
CA PRO A 116 -24.46 -20.76 -15.23
C PRO A 116 -23.73 -19.77 -16.17
N LEU A 117 -23.73 -20.04 -17.48
CA LEU A 117 -23.05 -19.22 -18.49
C LEU A 117 -23.92 -18.06 -19.03
N TRP A 118 -25.23 -18.07 -18.75
CA TRP A 118 -26.14 -17.06 -19.28
C TRP A 118 -26.06 -15.75 -18.49
N GLY A 119 -25.80 -14.66 -19.21
CA GLY A 119 -25.87 -13.30 -18.66
C GLY A 119 -27.29 -12.73 -18.62
N ALA A 120 -27.45 -11.61 -17.93
CA ALA A 120 -28.73 -10.88 -17.84
C ALA A 120 -29.38 -10.57 -19.21
N PRO A 121 -28.63 -10.17 -20.27
CA PRO A 121 -29.22 -9.96 -21.59
C PRO A 121 -29.86 -11.22 -22.19
N ARG A 122 -29.21 -12.38 -22.00
CA ARG A 122 -29.69 -13.65 -22.55
C ARG A 122 -30.96 -14.11 -21.83
N ILE A 123 -30.95 -14.13 -20.50
CA ILE A 123 -32.12 -14.49 -19.69
C ILE A 123 -33.28 -13.52 -19.96
N HIS A 124 -33.00 -12.22 -20.08
CA HIS A 124 -34.00 -11.22 -20.45
C HIS A 124 -34.63 -11.52 -21.82
N GLY A 125 -33.82 -11.85 -22.83
CA GLY A 125 -34.32 -12.24 -24.15
C GLY A 125 -35.23 -13.48 -24.11
N GLU A 126 -34.88 -14.49 -23.32
CA GLU A 126 -35.73 -15.68 -23.14
C GLU A 126 -37.05 -15.34 -22.43
N LEU A 127 -37.04 -14.46 -21.42
CA LEU A 127 -38.26 -14.00 -20.75
C LEU A 127 -39.17 -13.22 -21.70
N LEU A 128 -38.61 -12.40 -22.59
CA LEU A 128 -39.37 -11.73 -23.64
C LEU A 128 -40.02 -12.73 -24.61
N LYS A 129 -39.35 -13.85 -24.94
CA LYS A 129 -39.93 -14.91 -25.78
C LYS A 129 -41.08 -15.65 -25.09
N LEU A 130 -41.10 -15.67 -23.77
CA LEU A 130 -42.21 -16.20 -22.97
C LEU A 130 -43.35 -15.17 -22.74
N GLY A 131 -43.28 -13.99 -23.37
CA GLY A 131 -44.28 -12.93 -23.21
C GLY A 131 -44.17 -12.13 -21.91
N LEU A 132 -43.08 -12.28 -21.16
CA LEU A 132 -42.88 -11.63 -19.86
C LEU A 132 -42.13 -10.29 -20.03
N THR A 133 -42.82 -9.18 -19.77
CA THR A 133 -42.24 -7.84 -19.88
C THR A 133 -41.51 -7.45 -18.59
N VAL A 134 -40.18 -7.56 -18.61
CA VAL A 134 -39.30 -7.15 -17.50
C VAL A 134 -38.14 -6.32 -18.01
N SER A 135 -37.53 -5.49 -17.15
CA SER A 135 -36.28 -4.82 -17.52
C SER A 135 -35.07 -5.73 -17.32
N GLN A 136 -34.09 -5.68 -18.22
CA GLN A 136 -32.82 -6.41 -18.08
C GLN A 136 -32.12 -6.10 -16.74
N ALA A 137 -32.24 -4.88 -16.22
CA ALA A 137 -31.70 -4.51 -14.91
C ALA A 137 -32.37 -5.30 -13.76
N SER A 138 -33.66 -5.59 -13.88
CA SER A 138 -34.39 -6.42 -12.91
C SER A 138 -33.94 -7.87 -12.98
N VAL A 139 -33.73 -8.40 -14.19
CA VAL A 139 -33.14 -9.73 -14.38
C VAL A 139 -31.77 -9.80 -13.70
N SER A 140 -30.88 -8.85 -13.98
CA SER A 140 -29.55 -8.75 -13.35
C SER A 140 -29.61 -8.70 -11.82
N LYS A 141 -30.58 -7.99 -11.25
CA LYS A 141 -30.79 -7.90 -9.79
C LYS A 141 -31.14 -9.25 -9.16
N TYR A 142 -31.94 -10.08 -9.85
CA TYR A 142 -32.46 -11.32 -9.29
C TYR A 142 -31.72 -12.59 -9.75
N MET A 143 -30.80 -12.48 -10.72
CA MET A 143 -29.88 -13.55 -11.08
C MET A 143 -29.05 -14.03 -9.89
N LEU A 144 -28.71 -15.32 -9.89
CA LEU A 144 -27.80 -15.89 -8.92
C LEU A 144 -26.37 -15.51 -9.29
N ARG A 145 -25.69 -14.80 -8.38
CA ARG A 145 -24.25 -14.58 -8.49
C ARG A 145 -23.53 -15.84 -8.02
N LEU A 146 -23.26 -16.75 -8.94
CA LEU A 146 -22.37 -17.88 -8.67
C LEU A 146 -20.97 -17.33 -8.35
N ARG A 147 -20.44 -17.67 -7.17
CA ARG A 147 -19.04 -17.42 -6.84
C ARG A 147 -18.19 -18.28 -7.77
N ARG A 148 -17.53 -17.66 -8.76
CA ARG A 148 -16.40 -18.30 -9.42
C ARG A 148 -15.35 -18.59 -8.34
N PRO A 149 -14.70 -19.78 -8.32
CA PRO A 149 -13.58 -20.00 -7.42
C PRO A 149 -12.59 -18.84 -7.62
N PRO A 150 -12.03 -18.27 -6.54
CA PRO A 150 -11.07 -17.18 -6.70
C PRO A 150 -9.97 -17.69 -7.62
N SER A 151 -9.73 -16.99 -8.74
CA SER A 151 -8.52 -17.21 -9.52
C SER A 151 -7.33 -17.13 -8.57
N GLN A 152 -6.28 -17.89 -8.86
CA GLN A 152 -5.06 -17.84 -8.07
C GLN A 152 -4.65 -16.39 -7.86
N ALA A 153 -4.40 -16.00 -6.60
CA ALA A 153 -4.01 -14.63 -6.29
C ALA A 153 -2.75 -14.27 -7.08
N TRP A 154 -2.67 -13.05 -7.59
CA TRP A 154 -1.55 -12.58 -8.42
C TRP A 154 -0.17 -12.90 -7.82
N ARG A 155 -0.03 -12.82 -6.50
CA ARG A 155 1.22 -13.21 -5.80
C ARG A 155 1.59 -14.68 -5.99
N ALA A 156 0.61 -15.57 -5.90
CA ALA A 156 0.86 -16.99 -6.08
C ALA A 156 1.17 -17.28 -7.56
N PHE A 157 0.49 -16.61 -8.50
CA PHE A 157 0.82 -16.72 -9.93
C PHE A 157 2.27 -16.29 -10.19
N LEU A 158 2.66 -15.10 -9.71
CA LEU A 158 4.03 -14.61 -9.85
C LEU A 158 5.04 -15.60 -9.26
N ARG A 159 4.82 -16.07 -8.02
CA ARG A 159 5.72 -17.02 -7.36
C ARG A 159 5.94 -18.30 -8.19
N ASN A 160 4.89 -18.82 -8.82
CA ASN A 160 5.01 -20.02 -9.65
C ASN A 160 5.85 -19.79 -10.91
N HIS A 161 5.83 -18.57 -11.46
CA HIS A 161 6.57 -18.21 -12.66
C HIS A 161 7.93 -17.56 -12.40
N THR A 162 8.26 -17.23 -11.14
CA THR A 162 9.45 -16.43 -10.83
C THR A 162 10.75 -17.16 -11.23
N LYS A 163 10.74 -18.50 -11.23
CA LYS A 163 11.84 -19.36 -11.68
C LYS A 163 12.17 -19.22 -13.16
N ASP A 164 11.17 -18.89 -13.97
CA ASP A 164 11.32 -18.78 -15.42
C ASP A 164 11.72 -17.35 -15.85
N LEU A 165 11.89 -16.42 -14.89
CA LEU A 165 12.15 -15.01 -15.16
C LEU A 165 13.60 -14.63 -14.82
N ILE A 166 14.29 -14.05 -15.78
CA ILE A 166 15.52 -13.29 -15.55
C ILE A 166 15.29 -11.81 -15.85
N ALA A 167 16.02 -10.95 -15.14
CA ALA A 167 16.13 -9.54 -15.43
C ALA A 167 17.54 -9.18 -15.84
N LEU A 168 17.65 -8.24 -16.78
CA LEU A 168 18.91 -7.83 -17.36
C LEU A 168 18.91 -6.31 -17.47
N ASP A 169 20.03 -5.71 -17.09
CA ASP A 169 20.15 -4.25 -17.01
C ASP A 169 21.62 -3.83 -17.05
N PHE A 170 21.84 -2.57 -17.42
CA PHE A 170 23.16 -1.95 -17.48
C PHE A 170 23.31 -0.82 -16.48
N PHE A 171 24.53 -0.63 -15.99
CA PHE A 171 24.87 0.57 -15.26
C PHE A 171 26.31 1.00 -15.53
N THR A 172 26.59 2.29 -15.34
CA THR A 172 27.90 2.88 -15.65
C THR A 172 28.76 3.08 -14.41
N VAL A 173 30.07 2.92 -14.56
CA VAL A 173 31.07 3.13 -13.52
C VAL A 173 32.20 4.00 -14.07
N PRO A 174 32.40 5.22 -13.54
CA PRO A 174 33.54 6.04 -13.94
C PRO A 174 34.84 5.49 -13.34
N THR A 175 35.93 5.55 -14.11
CA THR A 175 37.28 5.18 -13.65
C THR A 175 38.06 6.39 -13.15
N ALA A 176 39.17 6.15 -12.46
CA ALA A 176 40.15 7.16 -12.04
C ALA A 176 40.71 7.96 -13.22
N THR A 177 40.76 7.36 -14.42
CA THR A 177 41.18 8.01 -15.67
C THR A 177 40.02 8.65 -16.42
N PHE A 178 38.87 8.86 -15.77
CA PHE A 178 37.64 9.43 -16.35
C PHE A 178 37.07 8.68 -17.55
N ARG A 179 37.38 7.39 -17.71
CA ARG A 179 36.68 6.52 -18.67
C ARG A 179 35.38 6.03 -18.05
N VAL A 180 34.42 5.67 -18.90
CA VAL A 180 33.14 5.12 -18.47
C VAL A 180 33.09 3.64 -18.85
N LEU A 181 33.00 2.78 -17.84
CA LEU A 181 32.77 1.35 -18.01
C LEU A 181 31.28 1.06 -17.88
N PHE A 182 30.78 0.18 -18.73
CA PHE A 182 29.44 -0.37 -18.66
C PHE A 182 29.50 -1.74 -18.01
N VAL A 183 28.65 -1.95 -17.02
CA VAL A 183 28.49 -3.22 -16.33
C VAL A 183 27.11 -3.77 -16.68
N LEU A 184 27.11 -4.97 -17.25
CA LEU A 184 25.90 -5.76 -17.45
C LEU A 184 25.67 -6.63 -16.21
N VAL A 185 24.43 -6.66 -15.72
CA VAL A 185 23.99 -7.61 -14.69
C VAL A 185 22.84 -8.47 -15.20
N VAL A 186 22.90 -9.77 -14.90
CA VAL A 186 21.83 -10.73 -15.14
C VAL A 186 21.40 -11.31 -13.81
N LEU A 187 20.12 -11.16 -13.49
CA LEU A 187 19.54 -11.50 -12.20
C LEU A 187 18.42 -12.52 -12.38
N SER A 188 18.51 -13.67 -11.70
CA SER A 188 17.38 -14.61 -11.59
C SER A 188 16.37 -14.07 -10.58
N HIS A 189 15.09 -14.01 -10.96
CA HIS A 189 14.06 -13.45 -10.10
C HIS A 189 13.70 -14.35 -8.91
N ASP A 190 13.87 -15.68 -9.00
CA ASP A 190 13.36 -16.64 -8.01
C ASP A 190 13.85 -16.30 -6.61
N ARG A 191 15.18 -16.24 -6.47
CA ARG A 191 15.86 -15.87 -5.22
C ARG A 191 16.70 -14.61 -5.32
N ARG A 192 16.53 -13.81 -6.38
CA ARG A 192 17.26 -12.55 -6.60
C ARG A 192 18.77 -12.77 -6.65
N ARG A 193 19.18 -13.86 -7.29
CA ARG A 193 20.58 -14.29 -7.43
C ARG A 193 21.21 -13.61 -8.64
N LEU A 194 22.38 -13.00 -8.47
CA LEU A 194 23.18 -12.48 -9.58
C LEU A 194 23.80 -13.69 -10.29
N VAL A 195 23.28 -14.02 -11.46
CA VAL A 195 23.68 -15.20 -12.23
C VAL A 195 24.94 -14.92 -13.03
N HIS A 196 24.98 -13.75 -13.65
CA HIS A 196 26.07 -13.35 -14.53
C HIS A 196 26.28 -11.84 -14.43
N PHE A 197 27.52 -11.42 -14.61
CA PHE A 197 27.85 -10.03 -14.85
C PHE A 197 29.05 -9.95 -15.76
N ASN A 198 29.18 -8.84 -16.50
CA ASN A 198 30.41 -8.55 -17.22
C ASN A 198 30.59 -7.05 -17.41
N VAL A 199 31.82 -6.65 -17.72
CA VAL A 199 32.26 -5.26 -17.84
C VAL A 199 32.79 -5.02 -19.25
N THR A 200 32.48 -3.87 -19.84
CA THR A 200 32.98 -3.44 -21.14
C THR A 200 33.05 -1.92 -21.25
N GLU A 201 33.99 -1.38 -22.03
CA GLU A 201 33.97 0.04 -22.46
C GLU A 201 32.97 0.28 -23.60
N HIS A 202 32.60 -0.77 -24.34
CA HIS A 202 31.81 -0.68 -25.58
C HIS A 202 30.66 -1.71 -25.58
N PRO A 203 29.50 -1.36 -25.01
CA PRO A 203 28.36 -2.27 -24.95
C PRO A 203 27.66 -2.34 -26.32
N THR A 204 28.07 -3.29 -27.17
CA THR A 204 27.43 -3.54 -28.46
C THR A 204 26.36 -4.63 -28.36
N ALA A 205 25.46 -4.67 -29.35
CA ALA A 205 24.45 -5.73 -29.47
C ALA A 205 25.05 -7.13 -29.58
N GLU A 206 26.19 -7.25 -30.28
CA GLU A 206 26.92 -8.50 -30.44
C GLU A 206 27.56 -8.95 -29.14
N TRP A 207 28.21 -8.02 -28.43
CA TRP A 207 28.78 -8.28 -27.12
C TRP A 207 27.68 -8.73 -26.14
N THR A 208 26.57 -7.99 -26.08
CA THR A 208 25.45 -8.29 -25.17
C THR A 208 24.77 -9.62 -25.51
N ALA A 209 24.63 -9.96 -26.80
CA ALA A 209 24.12 -11.26 -27.22
C ALA A 209 25.03 -12.41 -26.76
N ARG A 210 26.35 -12.24 -26.82
CA ARG A 210 27.30 -13.21 -26.28
C ARG A 210 27.17 -13.34 -24.76
N GLN A 211 26.95 -12.24 -24.04
CA GLN A 211 26.74 -12.30 -22.60
C GLN A 211 25.44 -13.03 -22.22
N LEU A 212 24.39 -12.92 -23.02
CA LEU A 212 23.16 -13.69 -22.82
C LEU A 212 23.42 -15.20 -22.95
N LEU A 213 24.20 -15.61 -23.94
CA LEU A 213 24.63 -17.00 -24.11
C LEU A 213 25.41 -17.51 -22.90
N GLU A 214 26.42 -16.75 -22.48
CA GLU A 214 27.27 -17.10 -21.33
C GLU A 214 26.42 -17.22 -20.04
N ALA A 215 25.48 -16.30 -19.83
CA ALA A 215 24.59 -16.34 -18.67
C ALA A 215 23.61 -17.53 -18.69
N CYS A 216 23.02 -17.85 -19.84
CA CYS A 216 22.03 -18.93 -19.96
C CYS A 216 22.69 -20.32 -19.98
N GLY A 217 23.98 -20.42 -20.30
CA GLY A 217 24.74 -21.67 -20.17
C GLY A 217 24.99 -22.11 -18.73
N LEU A 218 24.72 -21.23 -17.75
CA LEU A 218 25.01 -21.45 -16.32
C LEU A 218 23.77 -21.79 -15.47
N GLU A 219 22.57 -21.83 -16.04
CA GLU A 219 21.28 -22.04 -15.32
C GLU A 219 20.31 -22.96 -16.10
N GLU A 220 19.25 -23.43 -15.42
CA GLU A 220 18.07 -23.99 -16.11
C GLU A 220 17.47 -22.89 -17.00
N SER A 221 17.24 -23.22 -18.29
CA SER A 221 16.97 -22.21 -19.32
C SER A 221 15.74 -21.34 -18.98
N PRO A 222 15.90 -20.02 -18.77
CA PRO A 222 14.78 -19.14 -18.44
C PRO A 222 13.85 -18.99 -19.65
N ARG A 223 12.54 -18.85 -19.42
CA ARG A 223 11.57 -18.66 -20.52
C ARG A 223 11.32 -17.19 -20.86
N TYR A 224 11.56 -16.29 -19.92
CA TYR A 224 11.31 -14.87 -20.09
C TYR A 224 12.44 -14.01 -19.56
N LEU A 225 12.69 -12.93 -20.29
CA LEU A 225 13.75 -11.98 -20.00
C LEU A 225 13.16 -10.57 -19.92
N ILE A 226 13.26 -9.95 -18.75
CA ILE A 226 12.87 -8.55 -18.54
C ILE A 226 14.09 -7.67 -18.78
N ARG A 227 13.94 -6.67 -19.64
CA ARG A 227 14.98 -5.68 -19.91
C ARG A 227 14.40 -4.34 -20.27
N ASP A 228 15.23 -3.33 -20.22
CA ASP A 228 14.89 -1.99 -20.66
C ASP A 228 14.96 -1.84 -22.20
N ARG A 229 14.69 -0.62 -22.68
CA ARG A 229 14.59 -0.28 -24.11
C ARG A 229 15.90 0.22 -24.70
N ASP A 230 17.03 0.04 -24.01
CA ASP A 230 18.32 0.51 -24.52
C ASP A 230 18.60 0.00 -25.94
N LYS A 231 19.21 0.86 -26.75
CA LYS A 231 19.68 0.53 -28.10
C LYS A 231 20.81 -0.51 -28.07
N VAL A 232 21.50 -0.66 -26.94
CA VAL A 232 22.57 -1.65 -26.72
C VAL A 232 22.14 -3.08 -27.07
N TYR A 233 20.88 -3.47 -26.88
CA TYR A 233 20.43 -4.83 -27.19
C TYR A 233 20.34 -5.07 -28.71
N GLY A 234 19.74 -4.15 -29.47
CA GLY A 234 19.64 -4.27 -30.92
C GLY A 234 19.02 -5.58 -31.45
N GLU A 235 19.10 -5.79 -32.76
CA GLU A 235 18.51 -6.97 -33.42
C GLU A 235 19.28 -8.26 -33.10
N ARG A 236 20.61 -8.18 -32.97
CA ARG A 236 21.46 -9.36 -32.72
C ARG A 236 21.11 -10.02 -31.39
N PHE A 237 20.91 -9.25 -30.33
CA PHE A 237 20.45 -9.76 -29.04
C PHE A 237 19.06 -10.39 -29.15
N SER A 238 18.12 -9.71 -29.79
CA SER A 238 16.74 -10.18 -29.92
C SER A 238 16.65 -11.49 -30.72
N ARG A 239 17.52 -11.67 -31.72
CA ARG A 239 17.69 -12.94 -32.44
C ARG A 239 18.29 -14.02 -31.54
N GLN A 240 19.30 -13.68 -30.75
CA GLN A 240 19.92 -14.63 -29.82
C GLN A 240 18.94 -15.12 -28.75
N ALA A 241 18.15 -14.22 -28.16
CA ALA A 241 17.10 -14.56 -27.19
C ALA A 241 16.09 -15.54 -27.81
N ARG A 242 15.63 -15.27 -29.04
CA ARG A 242 14.73 -16.19 -29.78
C ARG A 242 15.35 -17.57 -30.05
N MET A 243 16.64 -17.63 -30.38
CA MET A 243 17.36 -18.90 -30.57
C MET A 243 17.45 -19.74 -29.29
N LEU A 244 17.45 -19.08 -28.13
CA LEU A 244 17.44 -19.72 -26.81
C LEU A 244 16.00 -19.99 -26.29
N ASP A 245 14.97 -19.79 -27.10
CA ASP A 245 13.54 -19.85 -26.72
C ASP A 245 13.18 -18.91 -25.56
N ILE A 246 13.88 -17.78 -25.45
CA ILE A 246 13.65 -16.75 -24.43
C ILE A 246 12.74 -15.66 -25.00
N ARG A 247 11.62 -15.41 -24.31
CA ARG A 247 10.69 -14.33 -24.65
C ARG A 247 11.07 -13.04 -23.95
N GLU A 248 11.37 -12.01 -24.74
CA GLU A 248 11.70 -10.69 -24.21
C GLU A 248 10.44 -9.94 -23.73
N ALA A 249 10.46 -9.54 -22.47
CA ALA A 249 9.49 -8.64 -21.85
C ALA A 249 10.12 -7.24 -21.72
N VAL A 250 10.04 -6.47 -22.79
CA VAL A 250 10.63 -5.13 -22.86
C VAL A 250 9.77 -4.14 -22.07
N ILE A 251 10.35 -3.47 -21.08
CA ILE A 251 9.62 -2.52 -20.23
C ILE A 251 9.15 -1.29 -21.01
N THR A 252 8.21 -0.55 -20.43
CA THR A 252 7.66 0.69 -20.97
C THR A 252 8.70 1.81 -20.89
N PRO A 253 8.76 2.77 -21.85
CA PRO A 253 9.73 3.84 -21.79
C PRO A 253 9.65 4.61 -20.46
N ARG A 254 10.81 4.97 -19.89
CA ARG A 254 10.92 5.73 -18.64
C ARG A 254 10.21 5.08 -17.44
N SER A 255 10.12 3.75 -17.43
CA SER A 255 9.41 2.99 -16.39
C SER A 255 10.33 1.98 -15.66
N PRO A 256 11.42 2.45 -15.00
CA PRO A 256 12.41 1.56 -14.37
C PRO A 256 11.82 0.65 -13.29
N TRP A 257 10.71 1.07 -12.65
CA TRP A 257 10.01 0.25 -11.66
C TRP A 257 9.45 -1.07 -12.23
N GLN A 258 9.35 -1.22 -13.55
CA GLN A 258 8.97 -2.49 -14.18
C GLN A 258 10.11 -3.50 -14.16
N ASN A 259 11.37 -3.06 -14.05
CA ASN A 259 12.56 -3.88 -13.82
C ASN A 259 13.09 -3.70 -12.37
N ALA A 260 12.19 -3.61 -11.40
CA ALA A 260 12.53 -3.22 -10.02
C ALA A 260 13.58 -4.10 -9.34
N TYR A 261 13.74 -5.36 -9.74
CA TYR A 261 14.73 -6.25 -9.15
C TYR A 261 16.16 -5.92 -9.60
N ALA A 262 16.39 -5.74 -10.91
CA ALA A 262 17.70 -5.32 -11.41
C ALA A 262 18.09 -3.96 -10.84
N GLU A 263 17.20 -2.98 -10.91
CA GLU A 263 17.39 -1.63 -10.35
C GLU A 263 17.75 -1.65 -8.86
N ARG A 264 17.08 -2.51 -8.08
CA ARG A 264 17.38 -2.65 -6.65
C ARG A 264 18.77 -3.23 -6.42
N VAL A 265 19.19 -4.19 -7.24
CA VAL A 265 20.49 -4.82 -7.12
C VAL A 265 21.60 -3.86 -7.55
N ILE A 266 21.43 -3.14 -8.64
CA ILE A 266 22.35 -2.08 -9.09
C ILE A 266 22.52 -1.03 -7.98
N GLY A 267 21.43 -0.56 -7.39
CA GLY A 267 21.50 0.37 -6.26
C GLY A 267 22.19 -0.21 -5.02
N SER A 268 22.15 -1.53 -4.82
CA SER A 268 22.87 -2.19 -3.72
C SER A 268 24.37 -2.28 -4.03
N ILE A 269 24.74 -2.70 -5.24
CA ILE A 269 26.14 -2.74 -5.72
C ILE A 269 26.80 -1.36 -5.59
N ARG A 270 26.11 -0.29 -5.98
CA ARG A 270 26.64 1.08 -5.86
C ARG A 270 26.90 1.44 -4.39
N ARG A 271 25.84 1.47 -3.58
CA ARG A 271 25.90 1.94 -2.19
C ARG A 271 26.74 1.09 -1.27
N GLU A 272 26.84 -0.21 -1.54
CA GLU A 272 27.54 -1.15 -0.65
C GLU A 272 28.92 -1.51 -1.16
N CYS A 273 29.31 -1.13 -2.38
CA CYS A 273 30.60 -1.50 -2.95
C CYS A 273 31.25 -0.35 -3.71
N LEU A 274 30.65 0.09 -4.81
CA LEU A 274 31.33 0.98 -5.76
C LEU A 274 31.47 2.42 -5.26
N ASP A 275 30.60 2.88 -4.36
CA ASP A 275 30.70 4.21 -3.74
C ASP A 275 31.89 4.30 -2.76
N HIS A 276 32.53 3.17 -2.44
CA HIS A 276 33.64 3.06 -1.50
C HIS A 276 34.98 2.74 -2.17
N VAL A 277 35.03 2.58 -3.49
CA VAL A 277 36.24 2.14 -4.19
C VAL A 277 36.47 3.00 -5.44
N VAL A 278 37.72 3.42 -5.64
CA VAL A 278 38.13 4.10 -6.87
C VAL A 278 38.54 3.06 -7.90
N VAL A 279 37.78 2.98 -8.99
CA VAL A 279 37.99 1.99 -10.06
C VAL A 279 39.10 2.46 -10.99
N ILE A 280 40.12 1.62 -11.21
CA ILE A 280 41.27 1.99 -12.06
C ILE A 280 41.02 1.64 -13.53
N GLY A 281 40.35 0.52 -13.79
CA GLY A 281 40.06 0.04 -15.15
C GLY A 281 39.23 -1.24 -15.14
N GLU A 282 38.98 -1.79 -16.33
CA GLU A 282 38.05 -2.91 -16.53
C GLU A 282 38.41 -4.15 -15.69
N ARG A 283 39.67 -4.58 -15.72
CA ARG A 283 40.13 -5.76 -14.96
C ARG A 283 39.95 -5.57 -13.45
N HIS A 284 40.23 -4.36 -12.95
CA HIS A 284 40.06 -4.03 -11.53
C HIS A 284 38.57 -4.05 -11.15
N LEU A 285 37.70 -3.44 -11.97
CA LEU A 285 36.26 -3.46 -11.74
C LEU A 285 35.69 -4.88 -11.75
N ARG A 286 36.10 -5.71 -12.71
CA ARG A 286 35.67 -7.11 -12.80
C ARG A 286 36.04 -7.90 -11.55
N TRP A 287 37.24 -7.70 -11.01
CA TRP A 287 37.67 -8.34 -9.77
C TRP A 287 36.84 -7.89 -8.56
N ILE A 288 36.65 -6.57 -8.38
CA ILE A 288 35.81 -6.01 -7.29
C ILE A 288 34.39 -6.58 -7.35
N LEU A 289 33.80 -6.59 -8.53
CA LEU A 289 32.43 -7.09 -8.71
C LEU A 289 32.33 -8.59 -8.48
N SER A 290 33.35 -9.38 -8.84
CA SER A 290 33.37 -10.81 -8.54
C SER A 290 33.29 -11.06 -7.04
N GLU A 291 34.15 -10.39 -6.26
CA GLU A 291 34.16 -10.50 -4.80
C GLU A 291 32.84 -10.02 -4.17
N TYR A 292 32.24 -8.95 -4.72
CA TYR A 292 30.94 -8.47 -4.25
C TYR A 292 29.81 -9.42 -4.62
N VAL A 293 29.81 -10.01 -5.81
CA VAL A 293 28.78 -10.97 -6.25
C VAL A 293 28.82 -12.22 -5.38
N ASP A 294 30.00 -12.72 -5.06
CA ASP A 294 30.18 -13.86 -4.14
C ASP A 294 29.61 -13.54 -2.74
N TYR A 295 29.89 -12.34 -2.22
CA TYR A 295 29.31 -11.84 -0.98
C TYR A 295 27.78 -11.68 -1.08
N TYR A 296 27.28 -11.08 -2.17
CA TYR A 296 25.88 -10.77 -2.38
C TYR A 296 25.05 -12.06 -2.45
N ASN A 297 25.49 -13.04 -3.25
CA ASN A 297 24.78 -14.30 -3.44
C ASN A 297 24.91 -15.20 -2.21
N GLY A 298 26.13 -15.33 -1.65
CA GLY A 298 26.46 -16.34 -0.65
C GLY A 298 26.44 -15.85 0.79
N THR A 299 26.21 -14.57 1.08
CA THR A 299 26.30 -14.05 2.46
C THR A 299 25.24 -13.00 2.78
N ARG A 300 25.04 -12.03 1.90
CA ARG A 300 24.16 -10.88 2.16
C ARG A 300 22.72 -11.35 2.39
N THR A 301 22.10 -10.89 3.48
CA THR A 301 20.71 -11.29 3.80
C THR A 301 19.68 -10.37 3.15
N HIS A 302 18.54 -10.93 2.75
CA HIS A 302 17.47 -10.22 2.08
C HIS A 302 16.15 -10.35 2.84
N LEU A 303 15.54 -9.21 3.22
CA LEU A 303 14.25 -9.20 3.92
C LEU A 303 13.14 -9.98 3.19
N SER A 304 13.16 -9.94 1.86
CA SER A 304 12.20 -10.64 1.01
C SER A 304 12.37 -12.15 0.98
N LEU A 305 13.56 -12.65 1.34
CA LEU A 305 13.88 -14.07 1.37
C LEU A 305 13.84 -14.58 2.83
N ALA A 306 12.96 -14.01 3.65
CA ALA A 306 12.88 -14.30 5.08
C ALA A 306 14.22 -14.10 5.82
N LYS A 307 15.01 -13.09 5.41
CA LYS A 307 16.37 -12.79 5.92
C LYS A 307 17.42 -13.87 5.60
N ASP A 308 17.16 -14.71 4.61
CA ASP A 308 18.15 -15.59 4.01
C ASP A 308 18.94 -14.87 2.90
N ALA A 309 20.01 -15.48 2.43
CA ALA A 309 20.76 -15.03 1.25
C ALA A 309 20.11 -15.57 -0.05
N PRO A 310 20.46 -15.01 -1.23
CA PRO A 310 20.04 -15.55 -2.52
C PRO A 310 20.37 -17.04 -2.65
N GLU A 311 21.59 -17.43 -2.28
CA GLU A 311 22.00 -18.81 -2.08
C GLU A 311 21.68 -19.22 -0.64
N PRO A 312 20.80 -20.22 -0.43
CA PRO A 312 20.34 -20.56 0.91
C PRO A 312 21.47 -20.97 1.84
N ARG A 313 21.48 -20.42 3.05
CA ARG A 313 22.48 -20.77 4.07
C ARG A 313 21.82 -21.47 5.24
N ARG A 314 22.48 -22.50 5.76
CA ARG A 314 22.00 -23.20 6.95
C ARG A 314 22.19 -22.34 8.19
N VAL A 315 21.22 -22.41 9.11
CA VAL A 315 21.35 -21.82 10.44
C VAL A 315 22.50 -22.51 11.18
N GLN A 316 23.38 -21.73 11.79
CA GLN A 316 24.53 -22.24 12.54
C GLN A 316 24.25 -22.20 14.05
N PRO A 317 23.87 -23.33 14.67
CA PRO A 317 23.57 -23.38 16.09
C PRO A 317 24.82 -23.16 16.95
N PRO A 318 24.65 -22.79 18.24
CA PRO A 318 25.77 -22.60 19.16
C PRO A 318 26.71 -23.82 19.29
N SER A 319 26.21 -25.03 19.03
CA SER A 319 27.01 -26.27 19.03
C SER A 319 28.11 -26.32 17.96
N LEU A 320 28.05 -25.48 16.91
CA LEU A 320 29.09 -25.39 15.89
C LEU A 320 30.30 -24.53 16.31
N GLY A 321 30.36 -24.10 17.57
CA GLY A 321 31.50 -23.39 18.14
C GLY A 321 31.35 -21.87 18.18
N ARG A 322 32.48 -21.16 18.32
CA ARG A 322 32.52 -19.71 18.54
C ARG A 322 32.25 -18.95 17.25
N VAL A 323 31.70 -17.74 17.39
CA VAL A 323 31.50 -16.84 16.25
C VAL A 323 32.85 -16.27 15.82
N VAL A 324 33.18 -16.46 14.54
CA VAL A 324 34.36 -15.92 13.86
C VAL A 324 33.92 -14.93 12.80
N ARG A 325 34.76 -13.91 12.58
CA ARG A 325 34.56 -12.86 11.58
C ARG A 325 35.44 -13.14 10.37
N VAL A 326 34.84 -13.20 9.18
CA VAL A 326 35.55 -13.41 7.90
C VAL A 326 35.36 -12.16 7.03
N PRO A 327 36.44 -11.48 6.60
CA PRO A 327 36.32 -10.34 5.70
C PRO A 327 35.84 -10.79 4.31
N ARG A 328 35.01 -9.96 3.68
CA ARG A 328 34.46 -10.16 2.32
C ARG A 328 34.61 -8.87 1.53
N ALA A 329 34.70 -8.96 0.20
CA ALA A 329 34.84 -7.81 -0.70
C ALA A 329 35.95 -6.83 -0.25
N GLY A 330 37.17 -7.35 -0.09
CA GLY A 330 38.32 -6.55 0.34
C GLY A 330 38.23 -6.01 1.77
N GLY A 331 37.36 -6.57 2.63
CA GLY A 331 37.15 -6.14 4.01
C GLY A 331 36.07 -5.06 4.18
N LEU A 332 35.42 -4.67 3.09
CA LEU A 332 34.28 -3.74 3.13
C LEU A 332 33.09 -4.34 3.88
N HIS A 333 32.91 -5.66 3.75
CA HIS A 333 31.89 -6.43 4.45
C HIS A 333 32.51 -7.51 5.31
N HIS A 334 31.74 -7.98 6.28
CA HIS A 334 32.16 -9.06 7.17
C HIS A 334 31.06 -10.10 7.29
N GLU A 335 31.43 -11.36 7.03
CA GLU A 335 30.60 -12.51 7.31
C GLU A 335 30.87 -13.02 8.73
N TYR A 336 29.81 -13.40 9.44
CA TYR A 336 29.89 -13.97 10.78
C TYR A 336 29.45 -15.44 10.74
N LEU A 337 30.36 -16.35 11.08
CA LEU A 337 30.17 -17.80 11.03
C LEU A 337 30.55 -18.42 12.38
N ARG A 338 30.07 -19.63 12.68
CA ARG A 338 30.53 -20.45 13.79
C ARG A 338 31.52 -21.49 13.28
N ARG A 339 32.66 -21.64 13.98
CA ARG A 339 33.65 -22.69 13.73
C ARG A 339 33.99 -23.40 15.05
N ALA A 340 34.14 -24.72 14.96
CA ALA A 340 34.71 -25.52 16.03
C ALA A 340 36.15 -25.02 16.30
N ALA A 341 36.55 -25.07 17.57
CA ALA A 341 37.85 -24.60 18.04
C ALA A 341 39.00 -25.45 17.46
#